data_AF-A0A936DAJ4-F1
#
_entry.id   AF-A0A936DAJ4-F1
#
_cell.length_a   1.000
_cell.length_b   1.000
_cell.length_c   1.000
_cell.angle_alpha   90.00
_cell.angle_beta   90.00
_cell.angle_gamma   90.00
#
_symmetry.space_group_name_H-M   'P 1'
#
loop_
_entity.id
_entity.type
_entity.pdbx_description
1 polymer ?
#
loop_
_entity_poly.entity_id
_entity_poly.type
_entity_poly.pdbx_seq_one_letter_code
_entity_poly.pdbx_strand_id
1 'polypeptide(L)'
;MKSRTMSALFVLSLAASFVAAACDGNVPPPATPPVPSASAVPSASAVPAPSASASAAPSASASAAPAKAPVVMKPTMATQMTADLAAIGLDPKKLPPIEKLEPEKLRKVMKTFNKALGVQCNGCHNADDFKAPTPHKKIAARMWNEFTRGLAMADGAPIYCDSCHQGRMETLDKSDKKALAGWMQKELVDKVKRTDKKEHGCETCHGDPFEGAFLDKVWAKK
;
A
#
# COMPACT_ATOMS: atom_id res chain seq x y z
N MET A 1 -28.80 30.18 43.16
CA MET A 1 -29.71 31.31 42.87
C MET A 1 -29.01 32.26 41.90
N LYS A 2 -29.75 32.81 40.89
CA LYS A 2 -29.34 33.58 39.68
C LYS A 2 -28.72 32.70 38.59
N SER A 3 -29.39 32.22 37.54
CA SER A 3 -30.50 32.70 36.67
C SER A 3 -30.23 34.01 35.93
N ARG A 4 -30.08 33.90 34.59
CA ARG A 4 -30.56 34.81 33.51
C ARG A 4 -30.09 34.30 32.13
N THR A 5 -31.00 33.70 31.32
CA THR A 5 -31.75 34.29 30.17
C THR A 5 -30.90 34.46 28.89
N MET A 6 -31.10 33.60 27.87
CA MET A 6 -31.98 33.80 26.69
C MET A 6 -31.59 34.97 25.78
N SER A 7 -31.23 34.67 24.52
CA SER A 7 -31.99 35.13 23.35
C SER A 7 -31.41 34.63 22.03
N ALA A 8 -32.33 34.21 21.16
CA ALA A 8 -32.14 33.68 19.81
C ALA A 8 -32.14 34.79 18.75
N LEU A 9 -31.58 34.50 17.57
CA LEU A 9 -31.88 35.08 16.24
C LEU A 9 -31.03 34.28 15.23
N PHE A 10 -31.53 33.24 14.56
CA PHE A 10 -32.35 33.26 13.32
C PHE A 10 -31.77 34.15 12.22
N VAL A 11 -30.98 33.56 11.30
CA VAL A 11 -30.99 33.96 9.88
C VAL A 11 -30.99 32.69 9.02
N LEU A 12 -32.16 32.41 8.49
CA LEU A 12 -32.45 31.47 7.42
C LEU A 12 -31.94 32.10 6.12
N SER A 13 -31.07 31.42 5.37
CA SER A 13 -30.85 31.75 3.95
C SER A 13 -31.00 30.49 3.12
N LEU A 14 -32.22 30.39 2.58
CA LEU A 14 -32.63 29.48 1.53
C LEU A 14 -32.23 30.12 0.20
N ALA A 15 -31.37 29.47 -0.57
CA ALA A 15 -31.20 29.75 -1.99
C ALA A 15 -31.14 28.43 -2.73
N ALA A 16 -32.31 28.00 -3.20
CA ALA A 16 -32.44 27.00 -4.24
C ALA A 16 -32.11 27.66 -5.59
N SER A 17 -31.30 27.01 -6.40
CA SER A 17 -31.27 27.24 -7.84
C SER A 17 -30.99 25.91 -8.53
N PHE A 18 -32.04 25.44 -9.20
CA PHE A 18 -32.02 24.38 -10.19
C PHE A 18 -31.27 24.87 -11.44
N VAL A 19 -30.36 24.05 -11.97
CA VAL A 19 -30.17 23.92 -13.42
C VAL A 19 -29.94 22.44 -13.73
N ALA A 20 -30.94 21.85 -14.36
CA ALA A 20 -30.83 20.59 -15.07
C ALA A 20 -30.12 20.85 -16.40
N ALA A 21 -29.07 20.10 -16.70
CA ALA A 21 -28.55 19.94 -18.05
C ALA A 21 -28.24 18.45 -18.25
N ALA A 22 -29.22 17.76 -18.84
CA ALA A 22 -29.04 16.45 -19.41
C ALA A 22 -28.17 16.58 -20.68
N CYS A 23 -27.03 15.92 -20.70
CA CYS A 23 -26.35 15.56 -21.93
C CYS A 23 -26.25 14.03 -21.95
N ASP A 24 -27.29 13.46 -22.54
CA ASP A 24 -27.38 12.10 -23.05
C ASP A 24 -26.27 11.90 -24.09
N GLY A 25 -25.16 11.29 -23.65
CA GLY A 25 -23.99 11.00 -24.47
C GLY A 25 -23.87 9.49 -24.68
N ASN A 26 -24.80 8.92 -25.45
CA ASN A 26 -24.74 7.55 -25.94
C ASN A 26 -23.60 7.40 -26.95
N VAL A 27 -22.38 7.17 -26.46
CA VAL A 27 -21.21 6.84 -27.28
C VAL A 27 -21.24 5.34 -27.57
N PRO A 28 -21.43 4.91 -28.83
CA PRO A 28 -21.32 3.51 -29.19
C PRO A 28 -19.86 3.03 -29.07
N PRO A 29 -19.61 1.79 -28.62
CA PRO A 29 -18.27 1.23 -28.56
C PRO A 29 -17.69 1.05 -29.99
N PRO A 30 -16.37 1.25 -30.18
CA PRO A 30 -15.72 1.00 -31.45
C PRO A 30 -15.80 -0.49 -31.82
N ALA A 31 -16.17 -0.76 -33.07
CA ALA A 31 -16.22 -2.09 -33.65
C ALA A 31 -14.81 -2.71 -33.69
N THR A 32 -14.64 -3.83 -32.99
CA THR A 32 -13.43 -4.66 -33.11
C THR A 32 -13.46 -5.45 -34.42
N PRO A 33 -12.37 -5.46 -35.21
CA PRO A 33 -12.27 -6.28 -36.42
C PRO A 33 -12.23 -7.78 -36.09
N PRO A 34 -12.74 -8.65 -36.98
CA PRO A 34 -12.75 -10.10 -36.77
C PRO A 34 -11.33 -10.68 -36.79
N VAL A 35 -11.00 -11.44 -35.76
CA VAL A 35 -9.78 -12.26 -35.71
C VAL A 35 -10.09 -13.58 -36.42
N PRO A 36 -9.33 -13.99 -37.44
CA PRO A 36 -9.57 -15.25 -38.14
C PRO A 36 -9.25 -16.46 -37.24
N SER A 37 -10.24 -17.35 -37.14
CA SER A 37 -10.08 -18.74 -36.72
C SER A 37 -9.14 -19.49 -37.66
N ALA A 38 -8.13 -20.16 -37.10
CA ALA A 38 -7.40 -21.22 -37.79
C ALA A 38 -7.10 -22.37 -36.81
N SER A 39 -7.92 -23.40 -36.98
CA SER A 39 -7.64 -24.84 -36.96
C SER A 39 -6.50 -25.40 -36.12
N ALA A 40 -6.91 -26.31 -35.24
CA ALA A 40 -6.12 -27.41 -34.73
C ALA A 40 -5.59 -28.34 -35.84
N VAL A 41 -4.42 -28.93 -35.61
CA VAL A 41 -4.04 -30.25 -36.13
C VAL A 41 -3.32 -31.04 -35.02
N PRO A 42 -3.64 -32.34 -34.84
CA PRO A 42 -2.97 -33.24 -33.91
C PRO A 42 -1.87 -34.06 -34.62
N SER A 43 -0.85 -34.49 -33.88
CA SER A 43 -0.07 -35.74 -34.07
C SER A 43 1.13 -35.70 -33.12
N ALA A 44 1.19 -36.51 -32.07
CA ALA A 44 1.46 -37.95 -32.03
C ALA A 44 2.94 -38.24 -31.71
N SER A 45 3.13 -38.76 -30.50
CA SER A 45 4.06 -39.81 -30.05
C SER A 45 5.50 -39.84 -30.57
N ALA A 46 6.46 -39.73 -29.63
CA ALA A 46 7.37 -40.84 -29.32
C ALA A 46 8.24 -40.55 -28.07
N VAL A 47 8.34 -41.55 -27.20
CA VAL A 47 9.34 -41.78 -26.14
C VAL A 47 9.88 -43.20 -26.35
N PRO A 48 11.01 -43.68 -25.75
CA PRO A 48 12.14 -42.99 -25.10
C PRO A 48 13.55 -43.58 -25.45
N ALA A 49 14.57 -43.03 -24.77
CA ALA A 49 15.79 -43.68 -24.23
C ALA A 49 17.11 -43.59 -25.05
N PRO A 50 18.28 -43.92 -24.47
CA PRO A 50 18.96 -43.23 -23.35
C PRO A 50 20.45 -42.94 -23.68
N SER A 51 21.13 -42.07 -22.93
CA SER A 51 22.53 -42.29 -22.48
C SER A 51 23.15 -41.08 -21.82
N ALA A 52 23.92 -41.38 -20.79
CA ALA A 52 24.67 -40.47 -19.96
C ALA A 52 25.83 -39.79 -20.71
N SER A 53 26.11 -38.54 -20.34
CA SER A 53 27.48 -38.03 -20.29
C SER A 53 27.53 -36.90 -19.28
N ALA A 54 28.15 -37.21 -18.15
CA ALA A 54 28.62 -36.22 -17.20
C ALA A 54 29.68 -35.35 -17.91
N SER A 55 29.37 -34.07 -18.08
CA SER A 55 30.36 -33.07 -18.46
C SER A 55 30.42 -32.05 -17.33
N ALA A 56 31.55 -32.07 -16.62
CA ALA A 56 31.83 -31.15 -15.54
C ALA A 56 31.86 -29.71 -16.08
N ALA A 57 30.89 -28.91 -15.65
CA ALA A 57 30.88 -27.48 -15.95
C ALA A 57 31.93 -26.77 -15.07
N PRO A 58 32.71 -25.82 -15.63
CA PRO A 58 33.66 -25.03 -14.87
C PRO A 58 32.92 -24.18 -13.83
N SER A 59 33.48 -24.12 -12.62
CA SER A 59 33.04 -23.25 -11.54
C SER A 59 32.87 -21.81 -12.04
N ALA A 60 31.63 -21.41 -12.23
CA ALA A 60 31.27 -20.02 -12.47
C ALA A 60 31.66 -19.22 -11.22
N SER A 61 32.71 -18.41 -11.39
CA SER A 61 33.08 -17.36 -10.47
C SER A 61 31.83 -16.54 -10.14
N ALA A 62 31.47 -16.49 -8.86
CA ALA A 62 30.31 -15.75 -8.38
C ALA A 62 30.51 -14.26 -8.73
N SER A 63 29.86 -13.84 -9.82
CA SER A 63 29.74 -12.42 -10.16
C SER A 63 28.94 -11.78 -9.03
N ALA A 64 29.64 -11.05 -8.16
CA ALA A 64 29.02 -10.31 -7.07
C ALA A 64 27.97 -9.38 -7.67
N ALA A 65 26.71 -9.60 -7.31
CA ALA A 65 25.61 -8.74 -7.74
C ALA A 65 25.95 -7.28 -7.38
N PRO A 66 25.78 -6.32 -8.32
CA PRO A 66 26.08 -4.94 -8.05
C PRO A 66 25.25 -4.44 -6.86
N ALA A 67 25.90 -3.76 -5.92
CA ALA A 67 25.24 -3.18 -4.76
C ALA A 67 24.11 -2.25 -5.21
N LYS A 68 22.88 -2.49 -4.73
CA LYS A 68 21.74 -1.60 -4.98
C LYS A 68 22.09 -0.19 -4.49
N ALA A 69 21.78 0.81 -5.32
CA ALA A 69 21.95 2.21 -4.95
C ALA A 69 21.13 2.56 -3.69
N PRO A 70 21.63 3.47 -2.83
CA PRO A 70 20.94 3.88 -1.61
C PRO A 70 19.58 4.51 -1.89
N VAL A 71 18.59 4.20 -1.05
CA VAL A 71 17.20 4.68 -1.18
C VAL A 71 17.04 6.01 -0.43
N VAL A 72 16.49 7.04 -1.08
CA VAL A 72 16.25 8.32 -0.39
C VAL A 72 15.05 8.21 0.55
N MET A 73 15.30 8.23 1.87
CA MET A 73 14.27 8.23 2.92
C MET A 73 13.65 9.62 3.05
N LYS A 74 12.49 9.84 2.41
CA LYS A 74 11.78 11.12 2.42
C LYS A 74 11.00 11.30 3.73
N PRO A 75 10.79 12.53 4.23
CA PRO A 75 9.91 12.78 5.37
C PRO A 75 8.47 12.36 5.08
N THR A 76 7.72 12.03 6.13
CA THR A 76 6.29 11.73 6.03
C THR A 76 5.49 12.98 5.62
N MET A 77 4.42 12.77 4.84
CA MET A 77 3.55 13.86 4.36
C MET A 77 2.08 13.63 4.73
N ALA A 78 1.31 14.71 4.73
CA ALA A 78 -0.14 14.64 4.80
C ALA A 78 -0.68 13.86 3.59
N THR A 79 -1.59 12.94 3.85
CA THR A 79 -2.15 12.05 2.84
C THR A 79 -3.17 12.77 1.94
N GLN A 80 -3.15 12.44 0.66
CA GLN A 80 -4.19 12.78 -0.32
C GLN A 80 -5.22 11.67 -0.47
N MET A 81 -4.93 10.45 0.02
CA MET A 81 -5.83 9.29 -0.08
C MET A 81 -7.14 9.45 0.71
N THR A 82 -7.24 10.38 1.65
CA THR A 82 -8.49 10.64 2.39
C THR A 82 -9.66 10.93 1.44
N ALA A 83 -9.44 11.78 0.44
CA ALA A 83 -10.47 12.13 -0.54
C ALA A 83 -10.80 10.93 -1.45
N ASP A 84 -9.79 10.19 -1.90
CA ASP A 84 -9.95 9.02 -2.75
C ASP A 84 -10.78 7.92 -2.02
N LEU A 85 -10.53 7.70 -0.72
CA LEU A 85 -11.27 6.73 0.09
C LEU A 85 -12.72 7.17 0.37
N ALA A 86 -12.92 8.45 0.67
CA ALA A 86 -14.26 9.02 0.84
C ALA A 86 -15.11 8.88 -0.44
N ALA A 87 -14.52 9.11 -1.62
CA ALA A 87 -15.18 8.92 -2.92
C ALA A 87 -15.57 7.45 -3.20
N ILE A 88 -14.91 6.48 -2.56
CA ILE A 88 -15.24 5.05 -2.63
C ILE A 88 -16.40 4.71 -1.66
N GLY A 89 -16.83 5.66 -0.84
CA GLY A 89 -17.85 5.45 0.20
C GLY A 89 -17.28 4.68 1.38
N LEU A 90 -16.00 4.91 1.72
CA LEU A 90 -15.37 4.45 2.96
C LEU A 90 -15.19 5.64 3.90
N ASP A 91 -15.44 5.44 5.20
CA ASP A 91 -15.16 6.45 6.22
C ASP A 91 -13.66 6.44 6.55
N PRO A 92 -12.90 7.52 6.25
CA PRO A 92 -11.46 7.59 6.54
C PRO A 92 -11.12 7.39 8.02
N LYS A 93 -12.04 7.71 8.93
CA LYS A 93 -11.83 7.55 10.38
C LYS A 93 -12.21 6.17 10.90
N LYS A 94 -12.93 5.36 10.12
CA LYS A 94 -13.48 4.06 10.53
C LYS A 94 -13.34 3.03 9.42
N LEU A 95 -12.13 2.87 8.90
CA LEU A 95 -11.85 1.90 7.85
C LEU A 95 -11.98 0.46 8.37
N PRO A 96 -12.69 -0.41 7.64
CA PRO A 96 -12.73 -1.83 7.96
C PRO A 96 -11.38 -2.49 7.65
N PRO A 97 -11.10 -3.68 8.23
CA PRO A 97 -10.00 -4.51 7.77
C PRO A 97 -10.08 -4.77 6.27
N ILE A 98 -8.94 -4.87 5.58
CA ILE A 98 -8.91 -4.99 4.12
C ILE A 98 -9.67 -6.24 3.63
N GLU A 99 -9.66 -7.32 4.43
CA GLU A 99 -10.30 -8.60 4.14
C GLU A 99 -11.83 -8.53 4.25
N LYS A 100 -12.37 -7.49 4.92
CA LYS A 100 -13.81 -7.30 5.13
C LYS A 100 -14.42 -6.27 4.17
N LEU A 101 -13.64 -5.74 3.23
CA LEU A 101 -14.15 -4.84 2.20
C LEU A 101 -15.01 -5.61 1.20
N GLU A 102 -16.11 -4.99 0.78
CA GLU A 102 -16.93 -5.49 -0.31
C GLU A 102 -16.09 -5.52 -1.63
N PRO A 103 -16.23 -6.56 -2.48
CA PRO A 103 -15.38 -6.75 -3.66
C PRO A 103 -15.26 -5.54 -4.61
N GLU A 104 -16.32 -4.78 -4.85
CA GLU A 104 -16.26 -3.59 -5.69
C GLU A 104 -15.45 -2.47 -5.03
N LYS A 105 -15.70 -2.19 -3.75
CA LYS A 105 -14.91 -1.21 -2.98
C LYS A 105 -13.44 -1.63 -2.88
N LEU A 106 -13.17 -2.92 -2.65
CA LEU A 106 -11.83 -3.47 -2.57
C LEU A 106 -11.04 -3.18 -3.85
N ARG A 107 -11.62 -3.42 -5.04
CA ARG A 107 -10.97 -3.10 -6.32
C ARG A 107 -10.66 -1.62 -6.47
N LYS A 108 -11.53 -0.72 -5.99
CA LYS A 108 -11.27 0.73 -6.02
C LYS A 108 -10.15 1.12 -5.06
N VAL A 109 -10.08 0.52 -3.87
CA VAL A 109 -8.97 0.70 -2.92
C VAL A 109 -7.64 0.21 -3.51
N MET A 110 -7.62 -0.89 -4.28
CA MET A 110 -6.39 -1.34 -4.93
C MET A 110 -5.81 -0.29 -5.91
N LYS A 111 -6.65 0.54 -6.53
CA LYS A 111 -6.17 1.64 -7.38
C LYS A 111 -5.44 2.72 -6.57
N THR A 112 -5.89 3.01 -5.34
CA THR A 112 -5.22 3.97 -4.47
C THR A 112 -3.87 3.42 -4.00
N PHE A 113 -3.77 2.10 -3.76
CA PHE A 113 -2.50 1.45 -3.45
C PHE A 113 -1.52 1.56 -4.61
N ASN A 114 -1.94 1.20 -5.82
CA ASN A 114 -1.09 1.30 -7.01
C ASN A 114 -0.51 2.71 -7.20
N LYS A 115 -1.37 3.73 -7.05
CA LYS A 115 -0.96 5.16 -7.11
C LYS A 115 0.03 5.52 -6.01
N ALA A 116 -0.25 5.15 -4.76
CA ALA A 116 0.58 5.50 -3.61
C ALA A 116 1.94 4.79 -3.59
N LEU A 117 1.99 3.54 -4.05
CA LEU A 117 3.20 2.72 -4.09
C LEU A 117 3.98 2.86 -5.41
N GLY A 118 3.38 3.45 -6.45
CA GLY A 118 4.00 3.58 -7.78
C GLY A 118 4.16 2.25 -8.49
N VAL A 119 3.24 1.31 -8.29
CA VAL A 119 3.31 -0.04 -8.87
C VAL A 119 2.01 -0.41 -9.58
N GLN A 120 2.09 -1.43 -10.43
CA GLN A 120 0.94 -2.07 -11.06
C GLN A 120 0.44 -3.25 -10.22
N CYS A 121 -0.69 -3.84 -10.62
CA CYS A 121 -1.33 -4.94 -9.91
C CYS A 121 -0.38 -6.13 -9.63
N ASN A 122 0.47 -6.48 -10.60
CA ASN A 122 1.45 -7.57 -10.49
C ASN A 122 2.64 -7.25 -9.56
N GLY A 123 2.79 -6.01 -9.08
CA GLY A 123 3.75 -5.66 -8.04
C GLY A 123 3.41 -6.31 -6.70
N CYS A 124 2.13 -6.63 -6.47
CA CYS A 124 1.65 -7.29 -5.25
C CYS A 124 0.92 -8.61 -5.52
N HIS A 125 0.35 -8.83 -6.71
CA HIS A 125 -0.41 -10.04 -7.02
C HIS A 125 0.33 -10.96 -7.98
N ASN A 126 0.01 -12.26 -7.91
CA ASN A 126 0.31 -13.16 -9.01
C ASN A 126 -0.69 -12.87 -10.15
N ALA A 127 -0.18 -12.72 -11.37
CA ALA A 127 -1.00 -12.41 -12.55
C ALA A 127 -2.00 -13.53 -12.87
N ASP A 128 -1.63 -14.79 -12.60
CA ASP A 128 -2.46 -15.96 -12.89
C ASP A 128 -3.48 -16.24 -11.77
N ASP A 129 -3.17 -15.81 -10.54
CA ASP A 129 -4.07 -15.94 -9.39
C ASP A 129 -3.94 -14.75 -8.43
N PHE A 130 -4.88 -13.80 -8.56
CA PHE A 130 -4.95 -12.62 -7.70
C PHE A 130 -5.31 -12.96 -6.25
N LYS A 131 -5.92 -14.12 -5.99
CA LYS A 131 -6.28 -14.57 -4.64
C LYS A 131 -5.09 -15.18 -3.92
N ALA A 132 -4.14 -15.77 -4.64
CA ALA A 132 -2.92 -16.34 -4.07
C ALA A 132 -2.23 -15.35 -3.11
N PRO A 133 -1.72 -15.84 -1.96
CA PRO A 133 -0.93 -15.02 -1.07
C PRO A 133 0.47 -14.80 -1.65
N THR A 134 0.90 -13.55 -1.75
CA THR A 134 2.30 -13.19 -2.06
C THR A 134 2.92 -12.48 -0.86
N PRO A 135 4.26 -12.37 -0.77
CA PRO A 135 4.92 -11.60 0.27
C PRO A 135 4.44 -10.14 0.32
N HIS A 136 4.40 -9.45 -0.83
CA HIS A 136 3.95 -8.06 -0.90
C HIS A 136 2.47 -7.88 -0.55
N LYS A 137 1.60 -8.80 -0.96
CA LYS A 137 0.18 -8.78 -0.58
C LYS A 137 -0.01 -8.92 0.93
N LYS A 138 0.75 -9.79 1.59
CA LYS A 138 0.72 -9.94 3.05
C LYS A 138 1.18 -8.66 3.76
N ILE A 139 2.25 -8.04 3.25
CA ILE A 139 2.77 -6.77 3.80
C ILE A 139 1.73 -5.66 3.63
N ALA A 140 1.14 -5.52 2.43
CA ALA A 140 0.11 -4.51 2.17
C ALA A 140 -1.10 -4.67 3.09
N ALA A 141 -1.55 -5.90 3.34
CA ALA A 141 -2.63 -6.18 4.29
C ALA A 141 -2.28 -5.75 5.72
N ARG A 142 -1.05 -6.04 6.19
CA ARG A 142 -0.57 -5.56 7.50
C ARG A 142 -0.46 -4.04 7.56
N MET A 143 0.09 -3.39 6.53
CA MET A 143 0.17 -1.93 6.47
C MET A 143 -1.22 -1.29 6.57
N TRP A 144 -2.21 -1.83 5.87
CA TRP A 144 -3.60 -1.36 6.02
C TRP A 144 -4.16 -1.61 7.43
N ASN A 145 -3.98 -2.82 7.94
CA ASN A 145 -4.63 -3.22 9.18
C ASN A 145 -4.00 -2.62 10.44
N GLU A 146 -2.68 -2.43 10.43
CA GLU A 146 -1.89 -2.02 11.59
C GLU A 146 -1.49 -0.55 11.50
N PHE A 147 -1.13 -0.04 10.32
CA PHE A 147 -0.65 1.34 10.17
C PHE A 147 -1.78 2.29 9.80
N THR A 148 -2.47 2.08 8.68
CA THR A 148 -3.48 3.07 8.23
C THR A 148 -4.69 3.16 9.14
N ARG A 149 -5.04 2.05 9.80
CA ARG A 149 -6.12 1.97 10.77
C ARG A 149 -5.67 2.26 12.21
N GLY A 150 -4.45 1.86 12.54
CA GLY A 150 -3.93 1.90 13.91
C GLY A 150 -3.16 3.17 14.27
N LEU A 151 -2.71 3.94 13.27
CA LEU A 151 -1.85 5.10 13.46
C LEU A 151 -2.45 6.37 12.83
N ALA A 152 -2.10 7.51 13.41
CA ALA A 152 -2.41 8.84 12.91
C ALA A 152 -1.21 9.76 13.14
N MET A 153 -1.13 10.86 12.40
CA MET A 153 -0.16 11.91 12.67
C MET A 153 -0.37 12.49 14.08
N ALA A 154 0.64 13.15 14.64
CA ALA A 154 0.60 13.73 15.97
C ALA A 154 -0.59 14.70 16.17
N ASP A 155 -0.97 15.43 15.13
CA ASP A 155 -2.16 16.32 15.08
C ASP A 155 -3.50 15.56 14.96
N GLY A 156 -3.46 14.24 14.73
CA GLY A 156 -4.63 13.38 14.54
C GLY A 156 -5.06 13.21 13.07
N ALA A 157 -4.34 13.78 12.11
CA ALA A 157 -4.59 13.53 10.70
C ALA A 157 -4.34 12.05 10.34
N PRO A 158 -5.13 11.45 9.44
CA PRO A 158 -4.92 10.06 9.04
C PRO A 158 -3.60 9.89 8.29
N ILE A 159 -3.01 8.71 8.40
CA ILE A 159 -1.85 8.28 7.63
C ILE A 159 -2.31 7.18 6.67
N TYR A 160 -1.96 7.34 5.39
CA TYR A 160 -2.19 6.31 4.38
C TYR A 160 -0.91 5.98 3.62
N CYS A 161 -1.01 5.08 2.64
CA CYS A 161 0.13 4.56 1.91
C CYS A 161 0.99 5.69 1.32
N ASP A 162 0.37 6.74 0.80
CA ASP A 162 1.03 7.89 0.17
C ASP A 162 1.79 8.79 1.15
N SER A 163 1.43 8.80 2.44
CA SER A 163 2.17 9.55 3.47
C SER A 163 3.64 9.16 3.52
N CYS A 164 3.95 7.88 3.33
CA CYS A 164 5.30 7.33 3.38
C CYS A 164 5.83 6.92 2.00
N HIS A 165 5.01 6.22 1.19
CA HIS A 165 5.45 5.65 -0.09
C HIS A 165 5.70 6.71 -1.16
N GLN A 166 4.80 7.70 -1.27
CA GLN A 166 5.00 8.86 -2.16
C GLN A 166 5.35 8.43 -3.60
N GLY A 167 4.68 7.39 -4.10
CA GLY A 167 4.89 6.79 -5.42
C GLY A 167 6.05 5.78 -5.48
N ARG A 168 6.51 5.24 -4.34
CA ARG A 168 7.67 4.33 -4.27
C ARG A 168 7.40 3.15 -3.34
N MET A 169 7.61 1.93 -3.82
CA MET A 169 7.41 0.72 -3.02
C MET A 169 8.47 0.58 -1.91
N GLU A 170 9.73 0.90 -2.20
CA GLU A 170 10.82 0.92 -1.22
C GLU A 170 11.03 2.35 -0.71
N THR A 171 10.88 2.56 0.60
CA THR A 171 11.01 3.88 1.25
C THR A 171 12.18 3.96 2.23
N LEU A 172 12.71 2.80 2.65
CA LEU A 172 13.69 2.68 3.72
C LEU A 172 15.02 2.22 3.15
N ASP A 173 16.06 2.99 3.42
CA ASP A 173 17.43 2.55 3.16
C ASP A 173 17.95 1.74 4.33
N LYS A 174 18.37 0.50 4.06
CA LYS A 174 18.91 -0.41 5.07
C LYS A 174 20.43 -0.47 5.03
N SER A 175 21.07 0.28 4.13
CA SER A 175 22.53 0.32 3.99
C SER A 175 23.20 1.12 5.11
N ASP A 176 22.58 2.22 5.56
CA ASP A 176 22.99 3.00 6.73
C ASP A 176 21.95 2.87 7.86
N LYS A 177 22.28 1.99 8.81
CA LYS A 177 21.41 1.59 9.90
C LYS A 177 21.24 2.73 10.93
N LYS A 178 22.25 3.60 11.08
CA LYS A 178 22.20 4.75 11.97
C LYS A 178 21.30 5.85 11.39
N ALA A 179 21.45 6.13 10.09
CA ALA A 179 20.56 7.05 9.39
C ALA A 179 19.11 6.54 9.41
N LEU A 180 18.90 5.23 9.19
CA LEU A 180 17.59 4.60 9.26
C LEU A 180 16.96 4.76 10.65
N ALA A 181 17.70 4.46 11.72
CA ALA A 181 17.20 4.59 13.09
C ALA A 181 16.80 6.05 13.43
N GLY A 182 17.63 7.02 13.05
CA GLY A 182 17.31 8.45 13.23
C GLY A 182 16.07 8.88 12.45
N TRP A 183 15.90 8.38 11.24
CA TRP A 183 14.69 8.62 10.45
C TRP A 183 13.46 7.98 11.10
N MET A 184 13.55 6.74 11.58
CA MET A 184 12.46 6.03 12.26
C MET A 184 12.00 6.76 13.51
N GLN A 185 12.92 7.21 14.36
CA GLN A 185 12.60 8.00 15.54
C GLN A 185 11.82 9.25 15.13
N LYS A 186 12.39 10.05 14.23
CA LYS A 186 11.82 11.34 13.83
C LYS A 186 10.46 11.21 13.12
N GLU A 187 10.32 10.24 12.22
CA GLU A 187 9.18 10.17 11.31
C GLU A 187 8.11 9.18 11.74
N LEU A 188 8.46 8.10 12.44
CA LEU A 188 7.50 7.09 12.88
C LEU A 188 7.23 7.10 14.38
N VAL A 189 8.12 7.64 15.22
CA VAL A 189 7.86 7.74 16.67
C VAL A 189 7.38 9.14 17.03
N ASP A 190 8.14 10.18 16.69
CA ASP A 190 7.86 11.54 17.16
C ASP A 190 6.64 12.18 16.46
N LYS A 191 6.37 11.79 15.21
CA LYS A 191 5.31 12.39 14.37
C LYS A 191 4.02 11.59 14.31
N VAL A 192 3.98 10.41 14.90
CA VAL A 192 2.87 9.47 14.77
C VAL A 192 2.39 9.05 16.14
N LYS A 193 1.09 8.80 16.27
CA LYS A 193 0.46 8.29 17.49
C LYS A 193 -0.51 7.19 17.14
N ARG A 194 -0.81 6.35 18.12
CA ARG A 194 -1.83 5.31 17.98
C ARG A 194 -3.23 5.90 18.05
N THR A 195 -4.12 5.39 17.21
CA THR A 195 -5.53 5.79 17.19
C THR A 195 -6.31 5.27 18.41
N ASP A 196 -5.81 4.21 19.05
CA ASP A 196 -6.35 3.66 20.30
C ASP A 196 -5.91 4.43 21.58
N LYS A 197 -5.14 5.51 21.41
CA LYS A 197 -4.63 6.39 22.47
C LYS A 197 -3.67 5.71 23.46
N LYS A 198 -3.19 4.50 23.16
CA LYS A 198 -2.10 3.90 23.94
C LYS A 198 -0.77 4.57 23.61
N GLU A 199 0.21 4.36 24.47
CA GLU A 199 1.57 4.83 24.24
C GLU A 199 2.16 4.27 22.94
N HIS A 200 2.92 5.11 22.25
CA HIS A 200 3.57 4.81 20.99
C HIS A 200 5.06 5.06 21.14
N GLY A 201 5.87 4.06 20.80
CA GLY A 201 7.30 4.04 21.05
C GLY A 201 7.99 2.94 20.25
N CYS A 202 9.29 2.75 20.48
CA CYS A 202 10.09 1.74 19.79
C CYS A 202 9.48 0.33 19.93
N GLU A 203 9.03 -0.01 21.13
CA GLU A 203 8.37 -1.28 21.46
C GLU A 203 7.06 -1.52 20.70
N THR A 204 6.39 -0.46 20.21
CA THR A 204 5.16 -0.62 19.43
C THR A 204 5.43 -1.32 18.10
N CYS A 205 6.62 -1.13 17.53
CA CYS A 205 7.00 -1.72 16.25
C CYS A 205 7.98 -2.89 16.39
N HIS A 206 8.74 -2.93 17.49
CA HIS A 206 9.81 -3.91 17.70
C HIS A 206 9.52 -4.94 18.80
N GLY A 207 8.36 -4.85 19.46
CA GLY A 207 7.97 -5.72 20.57
C GLY A 207 8.34 -5.15 21.94
N ASP A 208 7.65 -5.63 22.97
CA ASP A 208 7.87 -5.28 24.38
C ASP A 208 8.35 -6.53 25.15
N PRO A 209 9.55 -6.50 25.76
CA PRO A 209 10.50 -5.38 25.77
C PRO A 209 11.15 -5.17 24.41
N PHE A 210 11.54 -3.93 24.13
CA PHE A 210 12.38 -3.64 22.97
C PHE A 210 13.76 -4.27 23.17
N GLU A 211 13.99 -5.43 22.56
CA GLU A 211 15.29 -6.11 22.62
C GLU A 211 16.29 -5.54 21.60
N GLY A 212 16.78 -4.32 21.81
CA GLY A 212 17.74 -3.66 20.90
C GLY A 212 18.98 -4.49 20.54
N ALA A 213 19.34 -5.51 21.33
CA ALA A 213 20.45 -6.42 21.06
C ALA A 213 20.32 -7.23 19.75
N PHE A 214 19.10 -7.45 19.23
CA PHE A 214 18.96 -8.04 17.89
C PHE A 214 19.50 -7.10 16.81
N LEU A 215 19.35 -5.79 17.01
CA LEU A 215 19.90 -4.78 16.10
C LEU A 215 21.42 -4.90 16.11
N ASP A 216 22.11 -5.03 17.24
CA ASP A 216 23.56 -5.21 17.26
C ASP A 216 24.03 -6.41 16.42
N LYS A 217 23.32 -7.55 16.48
CA LYS A 217 23.66 -8.74 15.69
C LYS A 217 23.31 -8.62 14.20
N VAL A 218 22.18 -8.00 13.87
CA VAL A 218 21.74 -7.74 12.48
C VAL A 218 22.52 -6.58 11.87
N TRP A 219 23.03 -5.66 12.71
CA TRP A 219 23.70 -4.45 12.33
C TRP A 219 25.21 -4.62 12.19
N ALA A 220 25.83 -5.46 13.02
CA ALA A 220 27.25 -5.81 12.96
C ALA A 220 27.64 -6.76 11.82
N LYS A 221 26.69 -7.46 11.18
CA LYS A 221 26.96 -8.14 9.90
C LYS A 221 26.98 -7.09 8.78
N LYS A 222 28.18 -6.67 8.40
CA LYS A 222 28.51 -6.09 7.09
C LYS A 222 29.19 -7.16 6.27
#